data_AF-A0A0B1SST7-F1
#
_entry.id   AF-A0A0B1SST7-F1
#
_cell.length_a   1.000
_cell.length_b   1.000
_cell.length_c   1.000
_cell.angle_alpha   90.00
_cell.angle_beta   90.00
_cell.angle_gamma   90.00
#
_symmetry.space_group_name_H-M   'P 1'
#
loop_
_entity.id
_entity.type
_entity.pdbx_description
1 polymer ?
#
loop_
_entity_poly.entity_id
_entity_poly.type
_entity_poly.pdbx_seq_one_letter_code
_entity_poly.pdbx_strand_id
1 'polypeptide(L)'
;MSYKEFKSRLMDPKYLVHERKYNKEAVTNEGVPESFDAREQWPACDSIRIIRDQANCYAASWAVTTASVMSDRLCIQSNGEVKPLVSDTDILSCCGYFCGLGCEGGYMDMAWEYVIRNGVVTGGSFGQKGVCKPYAFHPCGKHKDQPYYGECLEEADAPKCRRRCHYLYGKKYEEDKFYAVSRYEVEGGEPAMQREIIENGPIQGSIMVFSDFRFYKKGIYVVCC
;
A
#
# COMPACT_ATOMS: atom_id res chain seq x y z
N MET A 1 5.06 16.81 20.09
CA MET A 1 4.44 15.48 19.93
C MET A 1 4.98 14.61 21.05
N SER A 2 4.10 14.09 21.87
CA SER A 2 4.41 13.29 23.05
C SER A 2 4.95 11.92 22.63
N TYR A 3 5.85 11.34 23.42
CA TYR A 3 6.32 9.96 23.26
C TYR A 3 5.16 8.94 23.21
N LYS A 4 4.05 9.25 23.90
CA LYS A 4 2.83 8.43 23.90
C LYS A 4 2.13 8.43 22.54
N GLU A 5 2.10 9.57 21.84
CA GLU A 5 1.58 9.72 20.48
C GLU A 5 2.53 9.13 19.42
N PHE A 6 3.82 9.01 19.75
CA PHE A 6 4.77 8.32 18.89
C PHE A 6 4.53 6.80 18.90
N LYS A 7 4.43 6.22 20.10
CA LYS A 7 4.27 4.78 20.32
C LYS A 7 2.95 4.20 19.79
N SER A 8 1.85 4.97 19.83
CA SER A 8 0.55 4.51 19.30
C SER A 8 0.52 4.33 17.78
N ARG A 9 1.52 4.83 17.05
CA ARG A 9 1.59 4.75 15.58
C ARG A 9 2.61 3.72 15.09
N LEU A 10 3.12 2.86 15.97
CA LEU A 10 4.04 1.78 15.62
C LEU A 10 3.29 0.45 15.60
N MET A 11 3.54 -0.37 14.58
CA MET A 11 3.05 -1.75 14.53
C MET A 11 3.61 -2.54 15.73
N ASP A 12 2.73 -3.23 16.46
CA ASP A 12 3.12 -4.05 17.62
C ASP A 12 4.09 -5.17 17.16
N PRO A 13 5.24 -5.35 17.84
CA PRO A 13 6.24 -6.37 17.49
C PRO A 13 5.70 -7.78 17.30
N LYS A 14 4.57 -8.13 17.93
CA LYS A 14 3.92 -9.44 17.75
C LYS A 14 3.35 -9.68 16.35
N TYR A 15 3.23 -8.63 15.54
CA TYR A 15 2.79 -8.70 14.14
C TYR A 15 3.95 -8.71 13.15
N LEU A 16 5.20 -8.67 13.63
CA LEU A 16 6.37 -8.92 12.80
C LEU A 16 6.39 -10.41 12.43
N VAL A 17 6.32 -10.72 11.14
CA VAL A 17 6.38 -12.10 10.63
C VAL A 17 7.73 -12.69 11.02
N HIS A 18 7.73 -13.84 11.71
CA HIS A 18 8.95 -14.57 12.05
C HIS A 18 9.52 -15.28 10.82
N GLU A 19 10.82 -15.12 10.59
CA GLU A 19 11.57 -15.72 9.47
C GLU A 19 11.31 -17.23 9.34
N ARG A 20 10.77 -17.65 8.19
CA ARG A 20 10.91 -19.02 7.71
C ARG A 20 12.27 -19.14 7.03
N LYS A 21 13.16 -19.96 7.59
CA LYS A 21 14.38 -20.42 6.89
C LYS A 21 13.96 -21.43 5.83
N TYR A 22 14.36 -21.27 4.55
CA TYR A 22 14.86 -22.38 3.72
C TYR A 22 15.52 -21.92 2.40
N ASN A 23 16.63 -22.61 2.10
CA ASN A 23 17.46 -22.78 0.88
C ASN A 23 17.62 -21.66 -0.18
N LYS A 24 18.80 -21.03 -0.11
CA LYS A 24 19.42 -20.14 -1.11
C LYS A 24 19.81 -20.88 -2.39
N GLU A 25 19.12 -20.60 -3.49
CA GLU A 25 19.84 -20.45 -4.76
C GLU A 25 20.40 -19.02 -4.82
N ALA A 26 21.68 -18.88 -5.14
CA ALA A 26 22.36 -17.58 -5.14
C ALA A 26 21.91 -16.78 -6.36
N VAL A 27 21.04 -15.79 -6.14
CA VAL A 27 20.70 -14.78 -7.14
C VAL A 27 21.95 -13.91 -7.36
N THR A 28 22.55 -14.00 -8.55
CA THR A 28 23.73 -13.19 -8.93
C THR A 28 23.34 -11.73 -9.21
N ASN A 29 24.29 -10.79 -9.12
CA ASN A 29 24.07 -9.37 -9.46
C ASN A 29 24.19 -9.07 -10.96
N GLU A 30 24.38 -10.10 -11.80
CA GLU A 30 24.52 -9.91 -13.24
C GLU A 30 23.23 -9.34 -13.83
N GLY A 31 23.34 -8.22 -14.55
CA GLY A 31 22.23 -7.57 -15.26
C GLY A 31 21.44 -6.53 -14.48
N VAL A 32 21.73 -6.28 -13.20
CA VAL A 32 21.07 -5.22 -12.43
C VAL A 32 21.75 -3.86 -12.73
N PRO A 33 21.02 -2.82 -13.17
CA PRO A 33 21.59 -1.49 -13.41
C PRO A 33 21.98 -0.80 -12.10
N GLU A 34 22.95 0.12 -12.17
CA GLU A 34 23.41 0.89 -11.00
C GLU A 34 22.30 1.75 -10.38
N SER A 35 21.37 2.24 -11.20
CA SER A 35 20.16 2.93 -10.73
C SER A 35 18.94 2.52 -11.56
N PHE A 36 17.79 2.52 -10.91
CA PHE A 36 16.52 2.18 -11.52
C PHE A 36 15.41 3.04 -10.92
N ASP A 37 14.54 3.58 -11.79
CA ASP A 37 13.33 4.28 -11.37
C ASP A 37 12.13 3.76 -12.16
N ALA A 38 11.21 3.10 -11.46
CA ALA A 38 9.98 2.55 -12.04
C ALA A 38 9.13 3.61 -12.77
N ARG A 39 9.22 4.89 -12.35
CA ARG A 39 8.49 5.99 -12.99
C ARG A 39 9.05 6.28 -14.38
N GLU A 40 10.36 6.16 -14.55
CA GLU A 40 11.04 6.37 -15.83
C GLU A 40 10.89 5.14 -16.74
N GLN A 41 10.97 3.94 -16.16
CA GLN A 41 10.80 2.68 -16.89
C GLN A 41 9.38 2.50 -17.45
N TRP A 42 8.35 2.86 -16.66
CA TRP A 42 6.95 2.75 -17.06
C TRP A 42 6.24 4.11 -17.02
N PRO A 43 6.56 5.02 -17.95
CA PRO A 43 6.01 6.37 -17.96
C PRO A 43 4.51 6.39 -18.26
N ALA A 44 3.98 5.35 -18.91
CA ALA A 44 2.54 5.20 -19.17
C ALA A 44 1.73 4.85 -17.91
N CYS A 45 2.37 4.43 -16.81
CA CYS A 45 1.72 4.03 -15.57
C CYS A 45 1.75 5.16 -14.54
N ASP A 46 0.76 6.05 -14.63
CA ASP A 46 0.64 7.20 -13.73
C ASP A 46 0.50 6.81 -12.26
N SER A 47 -0.03 5.63 -11.97
CA SER A 47 -0.21 5.12 -10.60
C SER A 47 1.09 5.10 -9.80
N ILE A 48 2.24 4.85 -10.44
CA ILE A 48 3.57 4.78 -9.80
C ILE A 48 3.98 6.15 -9.23
N ARG A 49 3.42 7.25 -9.78
CA ARG A 49 3.68 8.62 -9.33
C ARG A 49 2.71 9.09 -8.25
N ILE A 50 1.66 8.32 -7.96
CA ILE A 50 0.62 8.73 -7.02
C ILE A 50 1.04 8.37 -5.60
N ILE A 51 1.21 9.41 -4.78
CA ILE A 51 1.41 9.26 -3.34
C ILE A 51 0.05 9.29 -2.65
N ARG A 52 -0.29 8.18 -1.97
CA ARG A 52 -1.55 8.03 -1.23
C ARG A 52 -1.40 8.53 0.20
N ASP A 53 -2.50 9.01 0.78
CA ASP A 53 -2.58 9.47 2.17
C ASP A 53 -3.50 8.55 2.96
N GLN A 54 -2.96 7.91 4.01
CA GLN A 54 -3.73 7.02 4.89
C GLN A 54 -4.50 7.78 6.00
N ALA A 55 -4.34 9.11 6.08
CA ALA A 55 -4.99 9.99 7.05
C ALA A 55 -4.78 9.56 8.51
N ASN A 56 -5.78 9.74 9.37
CA ASN A 56 -5.75 9.37 10.78
C ASN A 56 -6.06 7.88 11.06
N CYS A 57 -6.10 7.04 10.03
CA CYS A 57 -6.12 5.58 10.16
C CYS A 57 -4.65 5.11 10.20
N TYR A 58 -4.03 5.24 11.38
CA TYR A 58 -2.57 5.28 11.50
C TYR A 58 -1.86 3.98 11.12
N ALA A 59 -2.52 2.83 11.24
CA ALA A 59 -1.98 1.55 10.82
C ALA A 59 -2.70 0.94 9.61
N ALA A 60 -3.26 1.75 8.69
CA ALA A 60 -3.79 1.28 7.40
C ALA A 60 -2.73 1.05 6.31
N SER A 61 -1.44 1.29 6.57
CA SER A 61 -0.39 1.19 5.57
C SER A 61 -0.35 -0.17 4.87
N TRP A 62 -0.68 -1.27 5.57
CA TRP A 62 -0.78 -2.61 4.98
C TRP A 62 -1.78 -2.67 3.82
N ALA A 63 -2.96 -2.05 3.94
CA ALA A 63 -3.97 -2.02 2.90
C ALA A 63 -3.65 -1.01 1.79
N VAL A 64 -3.16 0.17 2.19
CA VAL A 64 -2.82 1.26 1.25
C VAL A 64 -1.68 0.86 0.32
N THR A 65 -0.63 0.23 0.86
CA THR A 65 0.52 -0.22 0.06
C THR A 65 0.16 -1.42 -0.83
N THR A 66 -0.67 -2.37 -0.37
CA THR A 66 -1.19 -3.45 -1.23
C THR A 66 -1.97 -2.88 -2.41
N ALA A 67 -2.90 -1.94 -2.17
CA ALA A 67 -3.66 -1.30 -3.25
C ALA A 67 -2.76 -0.50 -4.21
N SER A 68 -1.75 0.19 -3.68
CA SER A 68 -0.78 0.95 -4.49
C SER A 68 -0.01 0.03 -5.43
N VAL A 69 0.66 -0.98 -4.88
CA VAL A 69 1.46 -1.94 -5.66
C VAL A 69 0.61 -2.70 -6.66
N MET A 70 -0.59 -3.11 -6.28
CA MET A 70 -1.51 -3.78 -7.21
C MET A 70 -1.91 -2.86 -8.38
N SER A 71 -2.15 -1.57 -8.14
CA SER A 71 -2.48 -0.61 -9.20
C SER A 71 -1.33 -0.47 -10.19
N ASP A 72 -0.09 -0.40 -9.68
CA ASP A 72 1.12 -0.31 -10.50
C ASP A 72 1.30 -1.56 -11.35
N ARG A 73 1.23 -2.74 -10.72
CA ARG A 73 1.42 -4.02 -11.41
C ARG A 73 0.33 -4.32 -12.43
N LEU A 74 -0.93 -3.95 -12.18
CA LEU A 74 -1.99 -4.06 -13.18
C LEU A 74 -1.65 -3.26 -14.45
N CYS A 75 -1.13 -2.05 -14.30
CA CYS A 75 -0.69 -1.24 -15.43
C CYS A 75 0.53 -1.83 -16.13
N ILE A 76 1.56 -2.21 -15.38
CA ILE A 76 2.82 -2.74 -15.93
C ILE A 76 2.57 -4.05 -16.69
N GLN A 77 1.88 -5.01 -16.07
CA GLN A 77 1.65 -6.34 -16.65
C GLN A 77 0.68 -6.31 -17.85
N SER A 78 -0.15 -5.27 -17.96
CA SER A 78 -1.00 -5.03 -19.13
C SER A 78 -0.35 -4.12 -20.17
N ASN A 79 0.95 -3.83 -20.06
CA ASN A 79 1.66 -2.89 -20.95
C ASN A 79 0.95 -1.52 -21.07
N GLY A 80 0.33 -1.06 -19.99
CA GLY A 80 -0.37 0.21 -19.94
C GLY A 80 -1.81 0.19 -20.47
N GLU A 81 -2.40 -0.97 -20.77
CA GLU A 81 -3.80 -1.03 -21.22
C GLU A 81 -4.79 -0.88 -20.04
N VAL A 82 -4.46 -1.44 -18.88
CA VAL A 82 -5.34 -1.49 -17.70
C VAL A 82 -4.75 -0.61 -16.59
N LYS A 83 -5.33 0.59 -16.39
CA LYS A 83 -4.82 1.60 -15.44
C LYS A 83 -5.77 1.96 -14.28
N PRO A 84 -6.48 1.01 -13.63
CA PRO A 84 -7.32 1.34 -12.49
C PRO A 84 -6.46 1.66 -11.26
N LEU A 85 -6.93 2.58 -10.43
CA LEU A 85 -6.50 2.63 -9.04
C LEU A 85 -7.34 1.64 -8.25
N VAL A 86 -6.67 0.74 -7.53
CA VAL A 86 -7.31 -0.24 -6.64
C VAL A 86 -7.73 0.45 -5.35
N SER A 87 -8.88 0.06 -4.80
CA SER A 87 -9.42 0.61 -3.56
C SER A 87 -8.74 0.04 -2.31
N ASP A 88 -7.93 0.87 -1.69
CA ASP A 88 -7.41 0.67 -0.33
C ASP A 88 -8.54 0.57 0.71
N THR A 89 -9.63 1.35 0.57
CA THR A 89 -10.81 1.21 1.46
C THR A 89 -11.51 -0.13 1.33
N ASP A 90 -11.56 -0.73 0.14
CA ASP A 90 -12.18 -2.04 -0.01
C ASP A 90 -11.38 -3.13 0.71
N ILE A 91 -10.05 -3.12 0.58
CA ILE A 91 -9.14 -4.00 1.33
C ILE A 91 -9.29 -3.76 2.84
N LEU A 92 -9.16 -2.50 3.25
CA LEU A 92 -9.21 -2.08 4.66
C LEU A 92 -10.51 -2.47 5.36
N SER A 93 -11.66 -2.28 4.69
CA SER A 93 -12.98 -2.49 5.30
C SER A 93 -13.49 -3.92 5.18
N CYS A 94 -13.23 -4.60 4.05
CA CYS A 94 -13.92 -5.85 3.70
C CYS A 94 -13.08 -7.11 3.87
N CYS A 95 -11.76 -7.00 4.06
CA CYS A 95 -10.98 -8.16 4.46
C CYS A 95 -11.30 -8.61 5.91
N GLY A 96 -11.63 -7.67 6.79
CA GLY A 96 -11.98 -7.94 8.18
C GLY A 96 -10.84 -8.62 8.95
N TYR A 97 -11.19 -9.44 9.94
CA TYR A 97 -10.24 -10.13 10.82
C TYR A 97 -9.25 -11.04 10.10
N PHE A 98 -9.53 -11.41 8.84
CA PHE A 98 -8.59 -12.17 8.02
C PHE A 98 -7.29 -11.40 7.74
N CYS A 99 -7.39 -10.08 7.55
CA CYS A 99 -6.22 -9.22 7.36
C CYS A 99 -5.79 -8.48 8.63
N GLY A 100 -6.52 -8.58 9.74
CA GLY A 100 -6.22 -7.88 10.99
C GLY A 100 -7.35 -6.99 11.47
N LEU A 101 -7.00 -5.83 12.05
CA LEU A 101 -7.91 -4.94 12.77
C LEU A 101 -8.07 -3.57 12.08
N GLY A 102 -7.96 -3.54 10.75
CA GLY A 102 -8.22 -2.34 9.98
C GLY A 102 -7.24 -1.21 10.29
N CYS A 103 -7.73 -0.13 10.91
CA CYS A 103 -6.93 1.02 11.30
C CYS A 103 -5.95 0.75 12.44
N GLU A 104 -6.17 -0.31 13.22
CA GLU A 104 -5.28 -0.73 14.32
C GLU A 104 -4.14 -1.67 13.86
N GLY A 105 -4.08 -1.97 12.55
CA GLY A 105 -3.01 -2.75 11.92
C GLY A 105 -3.53 -3.97 11.17
N GLY A 106 -2.63 -4.56 10.39
CA GLY A 106 -2.95 -5.72 9.57
C GLY A 106 -1.74 -6.37 8.90
N TYR A 107 -2.02 -7.48 8.23
CA TYR A 107 -1.06 -8.41 7.67
C TYR A 107 -0.99 -8.26 6.14
N MET A 108 0.18 -7.94 5.62
CA MET A 108 0.39 -7.68 4.19
C MET A 108 0.16 -8.93 3.33
N ASP A 109 0.63 -10.08 3.79
CA ASP A 109 0.46 -11.38 3.12
C ASP A 109 -1.02 -11.76 3.00
N MET A 110 -1.80 -11.54 4.07
CA MET A 110 -3.23 -11.80 4.08
C MET A 110 -4.02 -10.80 3.23
N ALA A 111 -3.55 -9.57 3.07
CA ALA A 111 -4.14 -8.60 2.15
C ALA A 111 -4.04 -9.07 0.69
N TRP A 112 -2.87 -9.57 0.28
CA TRP A 112 -2.72 -10.19 -1.04
C TRP A 112 -3.55 -11.46 -1.18
N GLU A 113 -3.62 -12.30 -0.13
CA GLU A 113 -4.47 -13.49 -0.15
C GLU A 113 -5.96 -13.13 -0.33
N TYR A 114 -6.42 -12.05 0.30
CA TYR A 114 -7.77 -11.52 0.10
C TYR A 114 -7.97 -11.03 -1.34
N VAL A 115 -7.00 -10.30 -1.91
CA VAL A 115 -7.06 -9.84 -3.30
C VAL A 115 -7.16 -11.03 -4.28
N ILE A 116 -6.45 -12.13 -4.02
CA ILE A 116 -6.51 -13.35 -4.85
C ILE A 116 -7.91 -13.99 -4.77
N ARG A 117 -8.45 -14.16 -3.56
CA ARG A 117 -9.70 -14.91 -3.34
C ARG A 117 -10.96 -14.12 -3.67
N ASN A 118 -10.96 -12.83 -3.35
CA ASN A 118 -12.16 -12.01 -3.33
C ASN A 118 -12.11 -10.87 -4.36
N GLY A 119 -10.91 -10.53 -4.84
CA GLY A 119 -10.69 -9.37 -5.68
C GLY A 119 -10.94 -8.05 -4.94
N VAL A 120 -10.57 -6.97 -5.59
CA VAL A 120 -10.70 -5.61 -5.06
C VAL A 120 -11.24 -4.69 -6.15
N VAL A 121 -12.17 -3.81 -5.77
CA VAL A 121 -12.78 -2.85 -6.69
C VAL A 121 -11.89 -1.64 -6.96
N THR A 122 -12.24 -0.84 -7.97
CA THR A 122 -11.58 0.45 -8.18
C THR A 122 -11.80 1.42 -7.01
N GLY A 123 -10.80 2.24 -6.74
CA GLY A 123 -10.83 3.27 -5.72
C GLY A 123 -9.98 4.46 -6.11
N GLY A 124 -9.54 5.23 -5.13
CA GLY A 124 -8.86 6.50 -5.35
C GLY A 124 -8.86 7.35 -4.09
N SER A 125 -8.43 8.59 -4.21
CA SER A 125 -8.39 9.53 -3.09
C SER A 125 -9.79 9.81 -2.52
N PHE A 126 -9.83 10.37 -1.30
CA PHE A 126 -11.07 10.79 -0.68
C PHE A 126 -11.91 11.67 -1.62
N GLY A 127 -13.19 11.33 -1.78
CA GLY A 127 -14.13 12.06 -2.63
C GLY A 127 -13.90 11.90 -4.15
N GLN A 128 -12.96 11.06 -4.59
CA GLN A 128 -12.71 10.82 -6.01
C GLN A 128 -13.96 10.24 -6.69
N LYS A 129 -14.34 10.85 -7.81
CA LYS A 129 -15.46 10.42 -8.65
C LYS A 129 -14.99 9.41 -9.70
N GLY A 130 -15.92 8.66 -10.26
CA GLY A 130 -15.63 7.71 -11.35
C GLY A 130 -14.91 6.44 -10.91
N VAL A 131 -14.90 6.14 -9.61
CA VAL A 131 -14.30 4.93 -9.03
C VAL A 131 -15.30 4.27 -8.08
N CYS A 132 -15.26 2.95 -7.91
CA CYS A 132 -16.27 2.24 -7.12
C CYS A 132 -16.26 2.69 -5.65
N LYS A 133 -15.08 2.69 -5.01
CA LYS A 133 -14.93 2.95 -3.57
C LYS A 133 -13.71 3.84 -3.29
N PRO A 134 -13.87 5.18 -3.27
CA PRO A 134 -12.79 6.11 -2.90
C PRO A 134 -12.38 5.94 -1.43
N TYR A 135 -11.24 6.52 -1.06
CA TYR A 135 -10.74 6.43 0.31
C TYR A 135 -11.76 6.99 1.32
N ALA A 136 -11.95 6.29 2.43
CA ALA A 136 -13.00 6.61 3.39
C ALA A 136 -12.71 7.86 4.25
N PHE A 137 -11.44 8.20 4.42
CA PHE A 137 -11.01 9.25 5.34
C PHE A 137 -10.53 10.48 4.59
N HIS A 138 -10.97 11.64 5.06
CA HIS A 138 -10.46 12.91 4.56
C HIS A 138 -8.98 13.03 4.93
N PRO A 139 -8.10 13.47 4.01
CA PRO A 139 -6.69 13.61 4.29
C PRO A 139 -6.45 14.64 5.41
N CYS A 140 -5.42 14.39 6.21
CA CYS A 140 -5.11 15.20 7.37
C CYS A 140 -3.61 15.24 7.60
N GLY A 141 -3.13 16.28 8.27
CA GLY A 141 -1.72 16.42 8.59
C GLY A 141 -1.26 17.86 8.57
N LYS A 142 -0.01 18.09 9.00
CA LYS A 142 0.59 19.43 9.00
C LYS A 142 1.30 19.66 7.67
N HIS A 143 0.59 20.24 6.71
CA HIS A 143 1.11 20.61 5.40
C HIS A 143 1.18 22.13 5.30
N LYS A 144 2.38 22.67 5.03
CA LYS A 144 2.57 24.11 4.86
C LYS A 144 1.80 24.57 3.62
N ASP A 145 0.97 25.61 3.78
CA ASP A 145 0.21 26.25 2.70
C ASP A 145 -0.80 25.34 1.97
N GLN A 146 -1.26 24.24 2.60
CA GLN A 146 -2.24 23.32 2.02
C GLN A 146 -3.49 23.19 2.92
N PRO A 147 -4.48 24.10 2.79
CA PRO A 147 -5.67 24.11 3.65
C PRO A 147 -6.64 22.95 3.42
N TYR A 148 -6.43 22.18 2.35
CA TYR A 148 -7.18 20.94 2.09
C TYR A 148 -6.90 19.86 3.13
N TYR A 149 -5.76 19.89 3.82
CA TYR A 149 -5.44 18.94 4.87
C TYR A 149 -5.95 19.46 6.22
N GLY A 150 -6.89 18.74 6.81
CA GLY A 150 -7.39 19.05 8.15
C GLY A 150 -6.42 18.62 9.26
N GLU A 151 -6.76 18.92 10.51
CA GLU A 151 -6.05 18.35 11.65
C GLU A 151 -6.33 16.83 11.75
N CYS A 152 -5.28 16.03 11.92
CA CYS A 152 -5.45 14.62 12.29
C CYS A 152 -5.86 14.56 13.76
N LEU A 153 -7.13 14.26 14.01
CA LEU A 153 -7.68 14.04 15.34
C LEU A 153 -7.26 12.67 15.88
N GLU A 154 -8.06 12.09 16.76
CA GLU A 154 -7.88 10.72 17.25
C GLU A 154 -7.88 9.70 16.10
N GLU A 155 -7.36 8.51 16.41
CA GLU A 155 -7.31 7.41 15.46
C GLU A 155 -8.71 7.06 14.98
N ALA A 156 -8.88 6.94 13.67
CA ALA A 156 -10.17 6.60 13.09
C ALA A 156 -10.46 5.10 13.25
N ASP A 157 -11.73 4.78 13.53
CA ASP A 157 -12.21 3.40 13.43
C ASP A 157 -12.21 2.93 11.97
N ALA A 158 -11.90 1.65 11.76
CA ALA A 158 -12.00 1.04 10.44
C ALA A 158 -13.44 1.18 9.88
N PRO A 159 -13.60 1.59 8.61
CA PRO A 159 -14.92 1.78 8.05
C PRO A 159 -15.61 0.42 7.89
N LYS A 160 -16.92 0.36 8.14
CA LYS A 160 -17.70 -0.88 7.96
C LYS A 160 -17.64 -1.34 6.50
N CYS A 161 -17.43 -2.64 6.28
CA CYS A 161 -17.52 -3.21 4.95
C CYS A 161 -18.89 -2.97 4.34
N ARG A 162 -18.90 -2.35 3.16
CA ARG A 162 -20.07 -2.23 2.29
C ARG A 162 -19.70 -2.80 0.93
N ARG A 163 -20.31 -3.91 0.54
CA ARG A 163 -20.14 -4.56 -0.78
C ARG A 163 -21.02 -3.90 -1.83
N ARG A 164 -20.84 -2.60 -2.02
CA ARG A 164 -21.51 -1.77 -3.02
C ARG A 164 -20.62 -0.61 -3.40
N CYS A 165 -20.65 -0.21 -4.66
CA CYS A 165 -20.00 1.01 -5.12
C CYS A 165 -20.77 2.26 -4.68
N HIS A 166 -20.12 3.42 -4.78
CA HIS A 166 -20.81 4.70 -4.60
C HIS A 166 -21.93 4.84 -5.66
N TYR A 167 -23.01 5.52 -5.29
CA TYR A 167 -24.26 5.53 -6.08
C TYR A 167 -24.10 6.04 -7.53
N LEU A 168 -23.19 6.99 -7.75
CA LEU A 168 -22.93 7.56 -9.08
C LEU A 168 -21.95 6.72 -9.92
N TYR A 169 -21.50 5.57 -9.41
CA TYR A 169 -20.67 4.64 -10.17
C TYR A 169 -21.53 3.78 -11.08
N GLY A 170 -21.18 3.74 -12.37
CA GLY A 170 -21.97 3.05 -13.40
C GLY A 170 -21.87 1.52 -13.40
N LYS A 171 -21.02 0.91 -12.57
CA LYS A 171 -20.88 -0.56 -12.46
C LYS A 171 -21.26 -1.06 -11.09
N LYS A 172 -21.67 -2.34 -11.00
CA LYS A 172 -21.90 -3.00 -9.71
C LYS A 172 -20.56 -3.38 -9.06
N TYR A 173 -20.61 -3.60 -7.74
CA TYR A 173 -19.43 -3.97 -6.95
C TYR A 173 -18.73 -5.23 -7.46
N GLU A 174 -19.48 -6.28 -7.76
CA GLU A 174 -18.89 -7.54 -8.26
C GLU A 174 -18.36 -7.42 -9.70
N GLU A 175 -18.90 -6.51 -10.50
CA GLU A 175 -18.48 -6.28 -11.89
C GLU A 175 -17.20 -5.43 -11.99
N ASP A 176 -16.77 -4.81 -10.89
CA ASP A 176 -15.61 -3.92 -10.83
C ASP A 176 -14.39 -4.55 -10.14
N LYS A 177 -14.45 -5.86 -9.85
CA LYS A 177 -13.40 -6.58 -9.14
C LYS A 177 -12.20 -6.89 -10.03
N PHE A 178 -11.02 -6.58 -9.51
CA PHE A 178 -9.72 -6.99 -10.05
C PHE A 178 -9.10 -8.01 -9.09
N TYR A 179 -8.47 -9.04 -9.65
CA TYR A 179 -7.90 -10.16 -8.89
C TYR A 179 -6.40 -10.24 -9.13
N ALA A 180 -5.66 -10.63 -8.09
CA ALA A 180 -4.28 -11.06 -8.24
C ALA A 180 -4.26 -12.56 -8.52
N VAL A 181 -3.27 -13.02 -9.29
CA VAL A 181 -3.11 -14.45 -9.61
C VAL A 181 -2.41 -15.19 -8.46
N SER A 182 -1.38 -14.58 -7.89
CA SER A 182 -0.54 -15.19 -6.87
C SER A 182 0.09 -14.14 -5.95
N ARG A 183 0.59 -14.61 -4.81
CA ARG A 183 1.45 -13.85 -3.89
C ARG A 183 2.68 -14.69 -3.53
N TYR A 184 3.80 -14.05 -3.31
CA TYR A 184 5.03 -14.68 -2.86
C TYR A 184 5.89 -13.67 -2.11
N GLU A 185 6.77 -14.18 -1.26
CA GLU A 185 7.81 -13.38 -0.62
C GLU A 185 9.03 -13.33 -1.55
N VAL A 186 9.66 -12.15 -1.65
CA VAL A 186 10.87 -11.98 -2.47
C VAL A 186 12.07 -12.42 -1.64
N GLU A 187 12.39 -13.70 -1.74
CA GLU A 187 13.53 -14.30 -1.05
C GLU A 187 14.83 -14.08 -1.83
N GLY A 188 15.96 -13.93 -1.13
CA GLY A 188 17.27 -13.72 -1.76
C GLY A 188 17.89 -12.34 -1.52
N GLY A 189 17.24 -11.48 -0.74
CA GLY A 189 17.79 -10.19 -0.30
C GLY A 189 17.78 -9.12 -1.38
N GLU A 190 18.72 -8.17 -1.30
CA GLU A 190 18.81 -7.02 -2.19
C GLU A 190 18.80 -7.39 -3.69
N PRO A 191 19.59 -8.37 -4.18
CA PRO A 191 19.63 -8.70 -5.61
C PRO A 191 18.28 -9.23 -6.14
N ALA A 192 17.61 -10.04 -5.33
CA ALA A 192 16.30 -10.59 -5.68
C ALA A 192 15.22 -9.50 -5.70
N MET A 193 15.23 -8.59 -4.73
CA MET A 193 14.33 -7.43 -4.70
C MET A 193 14.56 -6.49 -5.89
N GLN A 194 15.82 -6.22 -6.25
CA GLN A 194 16.16 -5.41 -7.41
C GLN A 194 15.61 -6.04 -8.70
N ARG A 195 15.89 -7.33 -8.93
CA ARG A 195 15.39 -8.06 -10.12
C ARG A 195 13.87 -8.08 -10.17
N GLU A 196 13.21 -8.38 -9.06
CA GLU A 196 11.75 -8.39 -8.99
C GLU A 196 11.15 -7.02 -9.34
N ILE A 197 11.76 -5.92 -8.87
CA ILE A 197 11.31 -4.57 -9.20
C ILE A 197 11.52 -4.26 -10.68
N ILE A 198 12.64 -4.66 -11.27
CA ILE A 198 12.98 -4.40 -12.68
C ILE A 198 12.06 -5.18 -13.63
N GLU A 199 11.81 -6.45 -13.31
CA GLU A 199 11.05 -7.35 -14.18
C GLU A 199 9.54 -7.17 -14.02
N ASN A 200 9.07 -7.03 -12.77
CA ASN A 200 7.64 -7.13 -12.44
C ASN A 200 7.06 -5.83 -11.86
N GLY A 201 7.88 -4.81 -11.64
CA GLY A 201 7.47 -3.53 -11.08
C GLY A 201 7.49 -3.47 -9.54
N PRO A 202 7.03 -2.36 -8.95
CA PRO A 202 7.12 -2.10 -7.51
C PRO A 202 6.68 -3.28 -6.63
N ILE A 203 7.33 -3.44 -5.47
CA ILE A 203 7.03 -4.45 -4.46
C ILE A 203 6.53 -3.78 -3.17
N GLN A 204 5.83 -4.56 -2.34
CA GLN A 204 5.44 -4.12 -0.99
C GLN A 204 6.52 -4.56 0.01
N GLY A 205 6.90 -3.66 0.91
CA GLY A 205 7.85 -3.94 1.98
C GLY A 205 7.49 -3.20 3.26
N SER A 206 8.05 -3.66 4.38
CA SER A 206 7.90 -3.04 5.69
C SER A 206 9.26 -2.69 6.28
N ILE A 207 9.34 -1.53 6.94
CA ILE A 207 10.51 -1.12 7.72
C ILE A 207 10.09 -0.81 9.15
N MET A 208 11.02 -0.95 10.09
CA MET A 208 10.83 -0.45 11.45
C MET A 208 11.03 1.07 11.45
N VAL A 209 10.03 1.81 11.91
CA VAL A 209 10.05 3.28 11.91
C VAL A 209 10.48 3.78 13.29
N PHE A 210 11.52 4.62 13.32
CA PHE A 210 11.98 5.31 14.52
C PHE A 210 11.50 6.78 14.56
N SER A 211 11.66 7.44 15.70
CA SER A 211 11.10 8.78 15.94
C SER A 211 11.70 9.87 15.07
N ASP A 212 12.96 9.71 14.69
CA ASP A 212 13.71 10.56 13.78
C ASP A 212 13.15 10.53 12.34
N PHE A 213 12.60 9.41 11.89
CA PHE A 213 12.04 9.27 10.53
C PHE A 213 10.96 10.31 10.21
N ARG A 214 10.19 10.74 11.22
CA ARG A 214 9.15 11.78 11.06
C ARG A 214 9.71 13.15 10.67
N PHE A 215 11.00 13.37 10.87
CA PHE A 215 11.70 14.61 10.52
C PHE A 215 12.49 14.49 9.22
N TYR A 216 12.47 13.33 8.56
CA TYR A 216 13.14 13.13 7.28
C TYR A 216 12.64 14.14 6.23
N LYS A 217 13.58 14.67 5.42
CA LYS A 217 13.30 15.66 4.36
C LYS A 217 13.95 15.32 3.02
N LYS A 218 15.20 14.86 3.02
CA LYS A 218 15.98 14.50 1.83
C LYS A 218 17.19 13.66 2.21
N GLY A 219 17.77 12.95 1.24
CA GLY A 219 18.99 12.15 1.41
C GLY A 219 18.71 10.65 1.54
N ILE A 220 19.60 9.92 2.21
CA ILE A 220 19.41 8.50 2.53
C ILE A 220 19.16 8.43 4.03
N TYR A 221 18.01 7.85 4.43
CA TYR A 221 17.69 7.66 5.84
C TYR A 221 18.51 6.51 6.43
N VAL A 222 19.15 6.76 7.57
CA VAL A 222 19.89 5.77 8.35
C VAL A 222 19.53 5.97 9.82
N VAL A 223 19.18 4.89 10.52
CA VAL A 223 18.91 4.94 11.96
C VAL A 223 20.25 5.15 12.69
N CYS A 224 20.42 6.27 13.38
CA CYS A 224 21.56 6.46 14.26
C CYS A 224 21.39 5.61 15.52
N CYS A 225 22.36 4.73 15.78
CA CYS A 225 22.49 3.94 17.00
C CYS A 225 22.90 4.80 18.21
#